data_AF-A0A7K2Q976-F1
#
_entry.id   AF-A0A7K2Q976-F1
#
_cell.length_a   1.000
_cell.length_b   1.000
_cell.length_c   1.000
_cell.angle_alpha   90.00
_cell.angle_beta   90.00
_cell.angle_gamma   90.00
#
_symmetry.space_group_name_H-M   'P 1'
#
loop_
_entity.id
_entity.type
_entity.pdbx_description
1 polymer ?
#
loop_
_entity_poly.entity_id
_entity_poly.type
_entity_poly.pdbx_seq_one_letter_code
_entity_poly.pdbx_strand_id
1 'polypeptide(L)'
;MNTAIAIMADTPPQLLPARELMAFTLASHILLVPFGVALPAITLLMHYRGLRRGDAVALLLARRWSAVMAVQFAIGIVTGT
;
A
#
# COMPACT_ATOMS: atom_id res chain seq x y z
N MET A 1 2.45 -45.46 17.04
CA MET A 1 2.18 -44.75 15.79
C MET A 1 2.34 -43.26 16.08
N ASN A 2 3.30 -42.57 15.45
CA ASN A 2 3.66 -41.19 15.80
C ASN A 2 2.50 -40.24 15.52
N THR A 3 1.88 -39.70 16.57
CA THR A 3 0.76 -38.75 16.51
C THR A 3 1.05 -37.55 15.60
N ALA A 4 2.31 -37.12 15.52
CA ALA A 4 2.76 -36.07 14.61
C ALA A 4 2.56 -36.43 13.13
N ILE A 5 2.79 -37.68 12.73
CA ILE A 5 2.61 -38.14 11.34
C ILE A 5 1.12 -38.16 10.98
N ALA A 6 0.25 -38.54 11.93
CA ALA A 6 -1.20 -38.53 11.74
C ALA A 6 -1.76 -37.11 11.56
N ILE A 7 -1.24 -36.13 12.32
CA ILE A 7 -1.67 -34.72 12.21
C ILE A 7 -1.22 -34.10 10.88
N MET A 8 -0.02 -34.41 10.39
CA MET A 8 0.45 -33.90 9.09
C MET A 8 -0.30 -34.54 7.91
N ALA A 9 -0.74 -35.79 8.05
CA ALA A 9 -1.54 -36.47 7.04
C ALA A 9 -2.96 -35.88 6.91
N ASP A 10 -3.52 -35.30 7.98
CA ASP A 10 -4.84 -34.67 8.01
C ASP A 10 -4.76 -33.15 7.74
N THR A 11 -3.99 -32.75 6.73
CA THR A 11 -3.88 -31.34 6.33
C THR A 11 -5.15 -30.94 5.56
N PRO A 12 -5.93 -29.94 6.02
CA PRO A 12 -7.09 -29.44 5.28
C PRO A 12 -6.73 -29.06 3.84
N PRO A 13 -7.53 -29.46 2.83
CA PRO A 13 -7.24 -29.13 1.43
C PRO A 13 -7.23 -27.62 1.15
N GLN A 14 -7.84 -26.82 2.02
CA GLN A 14 -7.89 -25.36 1.90
C GLN A 14 -6.61 -24.64 2.38
N LEU A 15 -5.67 -25.34 3.03
CA LEU A 15 -4.49 -24.70 3.62
C LEU A 15 -3.58 -24.03 2.59
N LEU A 16 -3.28 -24.70 1.49
CA LEU A 16 -2.46 -24.13 0.42
C LEU A 16 -3.18 -22.95 -0.27
N PRO A 17 -4.44 -23.10 -0.75
CA PRO A 17 -5.19 -21.99 -1.32
C PRO A 17 -5.31 -20.77 -0.39
N ALA A 18 -5.53 -20.97 0.91
CA ALA A 18 -5.61 -19.89 1.87
C ALA A 18 -4.29 -19.11 2.02
N ARG A 19 -3.15 -19.83 2.02
CA ARG A 19 -1.82 -19.21 2.07
C ARG A 19 -1.50 -18.44 0.79
N GLU A 20 -1.86 -18.99 -0.36
CA GLU A 20 -1.67 -18.33 -1.66
C GLU A 20 -2.52 -17.07 -1.77
N LEU A 21 -3.79 -17.13 -1.33
CA LEU A 21 -4.67 -15.97 -1.29
C LEU A 21 -4.11 -14.86 -0.39
N MET A 22 -3.67 -15.20 0.84
CA MET A 22 -3.01 -14.25 1.74
C MET A 22 -1.74 -13.66 1.13
N ALA A 23 -0.91 -14.48 0.49
CA ALA A 23 0.32 -14.02 -0.14
C ALA A 23 0.03 -13.05 -1.30
N PHE A 24 -0.99 -13.33 -2.11
CA PHE A 24 -1.40 -12.49 -3.23
C PHE A 24 -1.96 -11.13 -2.79
N THR A 25 -2.87 -11.11 -1.82
CA THR A 25 -3.45 -9.86 -1.31
C THR A 25 -2.39 -9.01 -0.60
N LEU A 26 -1.54 -9.65 0.22
CA LEU A 26 -0.45 -8.96 0.91
C LEU A 26 0.59 -8.40 -0.07
N ALA A 27 0.99 -9.18 -1.09
CA ALA A 27 1.93 -8.71 -2.11
C ALA A 27 1.38 -7.49 -2.84
N SER A 28 0.09 -7.51 -3.19
CA SER A 28 -0.58 -6.37 -3.82
C SER A 28 -0.57 -5.12 -2.93
N HIS A 29 -0.83 -5.28 -1.63
CA HIS A 29 -0.85 -4.16 -0.69
C HIS A 29 0.55 -3.59 -0.44
N ILE A 30 1.56 -4.44 -0.19
CA ILE A 30 2.94 -4.02 0.12
C ILE A 30 3.56 -3.18 -1.01
N LEU A 31 3.26 -3.48 -2.26
CA LEU A 31 3.74 -2.69 -3.40
C LEU A 31 3.21 -1.25 -3.38
N LEU A 32 2.02 -1.03 -2.83
CA LEU A 32 1.35 0.27 -2.82
C LEU A 32 1.68 1.09 -1.56
N VAL A 33 1.96 0.43 -0.43
CA VAL A 33 2.20 1.08 0.88
C VAL A 33 3.24 2.20 0.84
N PRO A 34 4.43 2.05 0.22
CA PRO A 34 5.45 3.12 0.22
C PRO A 34 4.98 4.42 -0.45
N PHE A 35 4.13 4.32 -1.47
CA PHE A 35 3.56 5.49 -2.14
C PHE A 35 2.63 6.30 -1.23
N GLY A 36 1.98 5.62 -0.27
CA GLY A 36 1.17 6.26 0.77
C GLY A 36 1.96 7.21 1.67
N VAL A 37 3.29 7.07 1.76
CA VAL A 37 4.19 7.95 2.53
C VAL A 37 4.95 8.92 1.62
N ALA A 38 5.48 8.42 0.50
CA ALA A 38 6.32 9.22 -0.41
C ALA A 38 5.55 10.35 -1.10
N LEU A 39 4.32 10.10 -1.58
CA LEU A 39 3.53 11.11 -2.29
C LEU A 39 3.10 12.29 -1.38
N PRO A 40 2.61 12.07 -0.14
CA PRO A 40 2.37 13.17 0.78
C PRO A 40 3.63 13.98 1.09
N ALA A 41 4.77 13.31 1.31
CA ALA A 41 6.03 13.98 1.62
C ALA A 41 6.49 14.92 0.49
N ILE A 42 6.45 14.44 -0.77
CA ILE A 42 6.80 15.26 -1.94
C ILE A 42 5.80 16.41 -2.12
N THR A 43 4.50 16.14 -1.95
CA THR A 43 3.45 17.15 -2.07
C THR A 43 3.63 18.27 -1.05
N LEU A 44 3.92 17.91 0.20
CA LEU A 44 4.18 18.87 1.28
C LEU A 44 5.44 19.70 1.00
N LEU A 45 6.52 19.05 0.55
CA LEU A 45 7.76 19.74 0.19
C LEU A 45 7.54 20.77 -0.92
N MET A 46 6.79 20.41 -1.96
CA MET A 46 6.45 21.32 -3.06
C MET A 46 5.58 22.48 -2.60
N HIS A 47 4.59 22.21 -1.75
CA HIS A 47 3.74 23.25 -1.20
C HIS A 47 4.54 24.24 -0.34
N TYR A 48 5.37 23.72 0.56
CA TYR A 48 6.26 24.52 1.40
C TYR A 48 7.22 25.38 0.56
N ARG A 49 7.87 24.80 -0.44
CA ARG A 49 8.76 25.53 -1.35
C ARG A 49 7.99 26.61 -2.12
N GLY A 50 6.79 26.29 -2.60
CA GLY A 50 5.90 27.22 -3.31
C GLY A 50 5.57 28.45 -2.47
N LEU A 51 5.21 28.25 -1.20
CA LEU A 51 4.93 29.35 -0.26
C LEU A 51 6.18 30.16 0.09
N ARG A 52 7.32 29.51 0.33
CA ARG A 52 8.56 30.21 0.72
C ARG A 52 9.22 30.99 -0.41
N ARG A 53 9.11 30.52 -1.66
CA ARG A 53 9.80 31.12 -2.81
C ARG A 53 8.87 31.85 -3.78
N GLY A 54 7.56 31.89 -3.50
CA GLY A 54 6.57 32.45 -4.43
C GLY A 54 6.48 31.67 -5.74
N ASP A 55 6.77 30.37 -5.73
CA ASP A 55 6.85 29.53 -6.92
C ASP A 55 5.45 28.96 -7.26
N ALA A 56 4.76 29.62 -8.19
CA ALA A 56 3.42 29.24 -8.62
C ALA A 56 3.37 27.84 -9.28
N VAL A 57 4.46 27.41 -9.93
CA VAL A 57 4.55 26.08 -10.54
C VAL A 57 4.61 25.01 -9.46
N ALA A 58 5.40 25.23 -8.40
CA ALA A 58 5.46 24.31 -7.27
C ALA A 58 4.12 24.18 -6.55
N LEU A 59 3.35 25.27 -6.40
CA LEU A 59 2.00 25.23 -5.83
C LEU A 59 1.00 24.48 -6.72
N LEU A 60 1.05 24.67 -8.04
CA LEU A 60 0.23 23.92 -8.99
C LEU A 60 0.56 22.42 -8.94
N LEU A 61 1.84 22.09 -8.87
CA LEU A 61 2.30 20.71 -8.80
C LEU A 61 1.85 20.05 -7.50
N ALA A 62 1.98 20.74 -6.36
CA ALA A 62 1.44 20.27 -5.09
C ALA A 62 -0.06 19.97 -5.19
N ARG A 63 -0.87 20.87 -5.76
CA ARG A 63 -2.31 20.66 -5.95
C ARG A 63 -2.63 19.44 -6.82
N ARG A 64 -1.88 19.21 -7.89
CA ARG A 64 -2.07 18.05 -8.78
C ARG A 64 -1.72 16.74 -8.08
N TRP A 65 -0.60 16.71 -7.36
CA TRP A 65 -0.17 15.53 -6.62
C TRP A 65 -1.07 15.21 -5.43
N SER A 66 -1.72 16.21 -4.81
CA SER A 66 -2.75 15.97 -3.79
C SER A 66 -3.88 15.06 -4.29
N ALA A 67 -4.33 15.24 -5.55
CA ALA A 67 -5.38 14.41 -6.13
C ALA A 67 -4.89 12.97 -6.37
N VAL A 68 -3.67 12.80 -6.89
CA VAL A 68 -3.05 11.48 -7.09
C VAL A 68 -2.89 10.74 -5.75
N MET A 69 -2.42 11.45 -4.72
CA MET A 69 -2.30 10.92 -3.35
C MET A 69 -3.65 10.47 -2.80
N ALA A 70 -4.73 11.23 -3.01
CA ALA A 70 -6.06 10.86 -2.53
C ALA A 70 -6.56 9.55 -3.16
N VAL A 71 -6.37 9.38 -4.48
CA VAL A 71 -6.73 8.13 -5.18
C VAL A 71 -5.88 6.95 -4.67
N GLN A 72 -4.56 7.15 -4.54
CA GLN A 72 -3.66 6.12 -4.03
C GLN A 72 -4.04 5.69 -2.60
N PHE A 73 -4.48 6.64 -1.76
CA PHE A 73 -4.93 6.35 -0.40
C PHE A 73 -6.19 5.49 -0.38
N ALA A 74 -7.17 5.78 -1.26
CA ALA A 74 -8.37 4.96 -1.39
C ALA A 74 -8.05 3.51 -1.79
N ILE A 75 -7.15 3.31 -2.77
CA ILE A 75 -6.69 1.97 -3.19
C ILE A 75 -5.95 1.27 -2.04
N GLY A 76 -5.11 2.01 -1.30
CA GLY A 76 -4.40 1.50 -0.13
C GLY A 76 -5.35 0.95 0.94
N ILE A 77 -6.43 1.67 1.25
CA ILE A 77 -7.45 1.21 2.20
C ILE A 77 -8.07 -0.10 1.73
N VAL A 78 -8.55 -0.15 0.48
CA VAL A 78 -9.27 -1.33 -0.05
C VAL A 78 -8.38 -2.57 -0.12
N THR A 79 -7.09 -2.41 -0.40
CA THR A 79 -6.15 -3.55 -0.47
C THR A 79 -5.64 -4.00 0.89
N GLY A 80 -5.75 -3.14 1.92
CA GLY A 80 -5.32 -3.45 3.28
C GLY A 80 -6.40 -4.06 4.17
N THR A 81 -7.67 -3.88 3.81
CA THR A 81 -8.85 -4.46 4.48
C THR A 81 -9.25 -5.79 3.88
#